data_AF-A0A2V8N3L9-F1
#
_entry.id   AF-A0A2V8N3L9-F1
#
_cell.length_a   1.000
_cell.length_b   1.000
_cell.length_c   1.000
_cell.angle_alpha   90.00
_cell.angle_beta   90.00
_cell.angle_gamma   90.00
#
_symmetry.space_group_name_H-M   'P 1'
#
loop_
_entity.id
_entity.type
_entity.pdbx_description
1 polymer ?
#
loop_
_entity_poly.entity_id
_entity_poly.type
_entity_poly.pdbx_seq_one_letter_code
_entity_poly.pdbx_strand_id
1 'polypeptide(L)' 'MGDERVSIEVPADINALQREQTELAMSWREATRWAFSETIASGYIVEGFYRLRRTDQSVGSYLLSHRKRVEDFG' A
#
# COMPACT_ATOMS: atom_id res chain seq x y z
N MET A 1 -16.94 -5.23 15.84
CA MET A 1 -15.78 -5.99 15.32
C MET A 1 -15.14 -5.15 14.24
N GLY A 2 -13.86 -4.83 14.39
CA GLY A 2 -13.19 -3.75 13.66
C GLY A 2 -13.05 -4.02 12.17
N ASP A 3 -13.19 -2.96 11.39
CA ASP A 3 -12.81 -2.89 9.99
C ASP A 3 -11.28 -3.13 9.91
N GLU A 4 -10.84 -4.30 9.44
CA GLU A 4 -9.41 -4.58 9.26
C GLU A 4 -8.89 -3.71 8.12
N ARG A 5 -7.96 -2.81 8.47
CA ARG A 5 -7.37 -1.86 7.53
C ARG A 5 -5.88 -2.06 7.47
N VAL A 6 -5.37 -2.10 6.25
CA VAL A 6 -3.95 -2.21 5.96
C VAL A 6 -3.52 -0.96 5.22
N SER A 7 -2.40 -0.38 5.62
CA SER A 7 -1.78 0.72 4.91
C SER A 7 -0.51 0.24 4.24
N ILE A 8 -0.43 0.36 2.92
CA ILE A 8 0.79 0.08 2.14
C ILE A 8 1.48 1.41 1.85
N GLU A 9 2.65 1.61 2.46
CA GLU A 9 3.49 2.78 2.19
C GLU A 9 4.27 2.56 0.88
N VAL A 10 4.38 3.62 0.08
CA VAL A 10 5.16 3.65 -1.15
C VAL A 10 5.98 4.95 -1.21
N PRO A 11 7.22 4.92 -1.72
CA PRO A 11 7.98 6.14 -1.95
C PRO A 11 7.26 7.02 -2.97
N ALA A 12 7.08 8.32 -2.68
CA ALA A 12 6.41 9.19 -3.65
C ALA A 12 7.26 9.46 -4.90
N ASP A 13 8.59 9.33 -4.79
CA ASP A 13 9.51 9.51 -5.90
C ASP A 13 10.44 8.30 -6.06
N ILE A 14 9.90 7.25 -6.67
CA ILE A 14 10.67 6.04 -6.97
C ILE A 14 11.77 6.32 -8.02
N ASN A 15 11.65 7.40 -8.81
CA ASN A 15 12.66 7.79 -9.80
C ASN A 15 13.88 8.41 -9.11
N ALA A 16 13.68 9.26 -8.11
CA ALA A 16 14.76 9.76 -7.27
C ALA A 16 15.46 8.60 -6.54
N LEU A 17 14.66 7.70 -5.94
CA LEU A 17 15.19 6.51 -5.28
C LEU A 17 15.98 5.62 -6.24
N GLN A 18 15.53 5.46 -7.50
CA GLN A 18 16.25 4.68 -8.51
C GLN A 18 17.54 5.35 -8.95
N ARG A 19 17.60 6.68 -9.02
CA ARG A 19 18.85 7.41 -9.35
C ARG A 19 19.90 7.28 -8.26
N GLU A 20 19.49 7.27 -7.00
CA GLU A 20 20.41 7.11 -5.88
C GLU A 20 20.74 5.65 -5.60
N GLN A 21 19.73 4.77 -5.64
CA GLN A 21 19.80 3.36 -5.22
C GLN A 21 18.87 2.47 -6.07
N THR A 22 19.37 2.05 -7.23
CA THR A 22 18.64 1.19 -8.18
C THR A 22 18.11 -0.10 -7.55
N GLU A 23 18.90 -0.77 -6.70
CA GLU A 23 18.52 -2.03 -6.04
C GLU A 23 17.37 -1.85 -5.05
N LEU A 24 17.39 -0.72 -4.34
CA LEU A 24 16.33 -0.34 -3.42
C LEU A 24 15.03 -0.07 -4.19
N ALA A 25 15.10 0.60 -5.35
CA ALA A 25 13.94 0.83 -6.20
C ALA A 25 13.33 -0.47 -6.76
N MET A 26 14.15 -1.47 -7.09
CA MET A 26 13.63 -2.80 -7.47
C MET A 26 12.94 -3.48 -6.29
N SER A 27 13.57 -3.49 -5.12
CA SER A 27 12.99 -4.06 -3.90
C SER A 27 11.65 -3.42 -3.55
N TRP A 28 11.54 -2.09 -3.68
CA TRP A 28 10.27 -1.38 -3.47
C TRP A 28 9.18 -1.81 -4.45
N ARG A 29 9.51 -2.00 -5.73
CA ARG A 29 8.54 -2.47 -6.72
C ARG A 29 8.04 -3.87 -6.39
N GLU A 30 8.95 -4.75 -6.02
CA GLU A 30 8.63 -6.14 -5.69
C GLU A 30 7.83 -6.23 -4.38
N ALA A 31 8.25 -5.53 -3.34
CA ALA A 31 7.56 -5.47 -2.04
C ALA A 31 6.16 -4.84 -2.17
N THR A 32 6.02 -3.73 -2.91
CA THR A 32 4.72 -3.10 -3.14
C THR A 32 3.81 -4.06 -3.91
N ARG A 33 4.33 -4.68 -4.99
CA ARG A 33 3.55 -5.64 -5.78
C ARG A 33 3.10 -6.83 -4.95
N TRP A 34 3.99 -7.41 -4.14
CA TRP A 34 3.66 -8.53 -3.27
C TRP A 34 2.61 -8.13 -2.22
N ALA A 35 2.79 -6.98 -1.54
CA ALA A 35 1.85 -6.49 -0.55
C ALA A 35 0.44 -6.27 -1.13
N PHE A 36 0.35 -5.66 -2.32
CA PHE A 36 -0.92 -5.52 -3.04
C PHE A 36 -1.50 -6.87 -3.47
N SER A 37 -0.69 -7.77 -4.03
CA SER A 37 -1.15 -9.10 -4.42
C SER A 37 -1.74 -9.87 -3.23
N GLU A 38 -1.06 -9.90 -2.10
CA GLU A 38 -1.50 -10.62 -0.89
C GLU A 38 -2.76 -10.01 -0.29
N THR A 39 -2.82 -8.68 -0.19
CA THR A 39 -4.01 -8.00 0.36
C THR A 39 -5.22 -8.17 -0.54
N ILE A 40 -5.07 -7.99 -1.86
CA ILE A 40 -6.17 -8.22 -2.81
C ILE A 40 -6.59 -9.69 -2.82
N ALA A 41 -5.64 -10.64 -2.77
CA ALA A 41 -5.94 -12.07 -2.68
C ALA A 41 -6.67 -12.43 -1.37
N SER A 42 -6.36 -11.73 -0.29
CA SER A 42 -7.05 -11.86 1.00
C SER A 42 -8.42 -11.15 1.03
N GLY A 43 -8.87 -10.54 -0.07
CA GLY A 43 -10.18 -9.88 -0.16
C GLY A 43 -10.20 -8.42 0.29
N TYR A 44 -9.04 -7.80 0.51
CA TYR A 44 -8.96 -6.37 0.75
C TYR A 44 -9.21 -5.60 -0.55
N ILE A 45 -9.75 -4.40 -0.41
CA ILE A 45 -9.97 -3.46 -1.51
C ILE A 45 -9.32 -2.13 -1.18
N VAL A 46 -8.78 -1.47 -2.20
CA VAL A 46 -8.18 -0.15 -2.07
C VAL A 46 -9.29 0.87 -1.79
N GLU A 47 -9.27 1.44 -0.60
CA GLU A 47 -10.17 2.51 -0.15
C GLU A 47 -9.72 3.86 -0.69
N GLY A 48 -8.41 4.11 -0.65
CA GLY A 48 -7.90 5.41 -1.06
C GLY A 48 -6.38 5.50 -1.04
N PHE A 49 -5.89 6.61 -1.57
CA PHE A 49 -4.47 6.93 -1.59
C PHE A 49 -4.25 8.28 -0.90
N TYR A 50 -3.35 8.28 0.08
CA TYR A 50 -2.95 9.44 0.83
C TYR A 50 -1.49 9.75 0.52
N ARG A 51 -1.12 11.03 0.50
CA ARG A 51 0.28 11.45 0.50
C ARG A 51 0.62 12.02 1.86
N LEU A 52 1.47 11.34 2.60
CA LEU A 52 2.08 11.89 3.79
C LEU A 52 3.30 12.71 3.38
N ARG A 53 3.30 14.00 3.73
CA ARG A 53 4.54 14.78 3.72
C ARG A 53 5.28 14.51 5.02
N ARG A 54 6.41 13.80 4.96
CA ARG A 54 7.42 13.89 6.00
C ARG A 54 8.36 15.06 5.66
N THR A 55 8.97 15.64 6.68
CA THR A 55 9.73 16.90 6.67
C THR A 55 10.68 17.10 5.48
N ASP A 56 11.19 16.02 4.89
CA ASP A 56 12.08 16.05 3.74
C ASP A 56 11.57 15.23 2.53
N GLN A 57 10.61 14.32 2.73
CA GLN A 57 10.18 13.36 1.70
C GLN A 57 8.67 13.15 1.75
N SER A 58 8.04 13.20 0.57
CA SER A 58 6.66 12.77 0.43
C SER A 58 6.64 11.24 0.34
N VAL A 59 5.79 10.57 1.11
CA VAL A 59 5.50 9.14 0.97
C VAL A 59 4.03 8.99 0.59
N GLY A 60 3.77 8.18 -0.43
CA GLY A 60 2.43 7.73 -0.73
C GLY A 60 2.02 6.62 0.23
N SER A 61 0.77 6.58 0.63
CA SER A 61 0.24 5.53 1.49
C SER A 61 -1.13 5.12 0.94
N TYR A 62 -1.24 3.87 0.49
CA TYR A 62 -2.50 3.30 0.08
C TYR A 62 -3.20 2.71 1.28
N LEU A 63 -4.44 3.11 1.50
CA LEU A 63 -5.31 2.52 2.49
C LEU A 63 -6.14 1.45 1.81
N LEU A 64 -6.06 0.24 2.36
CA LEU A 64 -6.87 -0.90 1.96
C LEU A 64 -7.75 -1.31 3.13
N SER A 65 -9.01 -1.59 2.86
CA SER A 65 -9.94 -2.11 3.85
C SER A 65 -10.43 -3.48 3.42
N HIS A 66 -10.56 -4.39 4.38
CA HIS A 66 -11.25 -5.65 4.16
C HIS A 66 -12.74 -5.41 4.36
N ARG A 67 -13.48 -5.21 3.26
CA ARG A 67 -14.94 -5.33 3.34
C ARG A 67 -15.25 -6.80 3.64
N LYS A 68 -15.54 -7.11 4.90
CA LYS A 68 -16.39 -8.26 5.19
C LYS A 68 -17.69 -8.02 4.44
N ARG A 69 -17.93 -8.77 3.36
CA ARG A 69 -19.30 -8.89 2.82
C ARG A 69 -20.18 -9.21 4.01
N VAL A 70 -21.14 -8.34 4.28
CA VAL A 70 -22.25 -8.62 5.19
C VAL A 70 -23.13 -9.65 4.47
N GLU A 71 -22.64 -10.89 4.42
CA GLU A 71 -23.37 -12.07 3.96
C GLU A 71 -23.07 -13.20 4.95
N ASP A 72 -23.41 -12.96 6.22
CA ASP A 72 -23.64 -14.00 7.22
C ASP A 72 -24.78 -13.51 8.13
N PHE A 73 -25.94 -13.33 7.50
CA PHE A 73 -27.24 -13.29 8.14
C PHE A 73 -28.19 -14.05 7.21
N GLY A 74 -28.23 -15.37 7.36
CA GLY A 74 -29.09 -16.27 6.61
C GLY A 74 -29.01 -17.70 7.12
#